data_AF-A0A3N5S9D9-F1
#
_entry.id   AF-A0A3N5S9D9-F1
#
_cell.length_a   1.000
_cell.length_b   1.000
_cell.length_c   1.000
_cell.angle_alpha   90.00
_cell.angle_beta   90.00
_cell.angle_gamma   90.00
#
_symmetry.space_group_name_H-M   'P 1'
#
loop_
_entity.id
_entity.type
_entity.pdbx_description
1 polymer ?
#
loop_
_entity_poly.entity_id
_entity_poly.type
_entity_poly.pdbx_seq_one_letter_code
_entity_poly.pdbx_strand_id
1 'polypeptide(L)'
;TNAYNAGASGVVIYNNVPGAISGTLGNGFTLDIPVTSVTDTVGQQLAATADLVLRLKTDTFRGIATTYNVLAESRRGNPNNVVMVGAHLDSVNAGPGIQDNGSGSAAILEVAEQMAKVKPRNKVRFALWGAEEANLVGSTYYVNNLSADERSRIALYLNFDMIGSPNHVFFIYDGDDSDAEGAGPGPAGSAEIEKTFEAYYDLKHLPFKGTDFSGRSDYGPFIAVGIPSGGLFTGAEGIKTADEVALWGGTAGQQYDPCYHLACDTYDNINLSAYDVNVDAVAFATLRYAMSTKDVNGIKGKGNFPSLNGVPSTPGSANDSGLHDEPVAE
;
A
#
# COMPACT_ATOMS: atom_id res chain seq x y z
N THR A 1 3.75 -29.01 5.89
CA THR A 1 4.63 -30.19 6.12
C THR A 1 3.89 -31.37 6.74
N ASN A 2 2.92 -31.15 7.63
CA ASN A 2 2.16 -32.23 8.31
C ASN A 2 1.61 -33.33 7.40
N ALA A 3 0.90 -32.98 6.32
CA ALA A 3 0.33 -33.96 5.39
C ALA A 3 1.40 -34.83 4.71
N TYR A 4 2.53 -34.23 4.31
CA TYR A 4 3.67 -34.96 3.76
C TYR A 4 4.25 -35.96 4.74
N ASN A 5 4.45 -35.53 6.00
CA ASN A 5 4.97 -36.41 7.06
C ASN A 5 4.01 -37.56 7.39
N ALA A 6 2.72 -37.42 7.10
CA ALA A 6 1.71 -38.48 7.20
C ALA A 6 1.67 -39.40 5.96
N GLY A 7 2.52 -39.18 4.96
CA GLY A 7 2.62 -40.01 3.76
C GLY A 7 1.77 -39.55 2.57
N ALA A 8 1.22 -38.33 2.60
CA ALA A 8 0.43 -37.82 1.47
C ALA A 8 1.30 -37.58 0.22
N SER A 9 0.81 -38.02 -0.94
CA SER A 9 1.47 -37.79 -2.25
C SER A 9 1.13 -36.44 -2.90
N GLY A 10 0.26 -35.64 -2.27
CA GLY A 10 -0.20 -34.33 -2.72
C GLY A 10 -1.20 -33.74 -1.74
N VAL A 11 -1.45 -32.44 -1.83
CA VAL A 11 -2.37 -31.72 -0.92
C VAL A 11 -3.31 -30.84 -1.72
N VAL A 12 -4.60 -30.93 -1.41
CA VAL A 12 -5.62 -29.96 -1.83
C VAL A 12 -6.13 -29.26 -0.59
N ILE A 13 -5.96 -27.94 -0.52
CA ILE A 13 -6.47 -27.10 0.57
C ILE A 13 -7.77 -26.47 0.08
N TYR A 14 -8.86 -26.58 0.83
CA TYR A 14 -10.09 -25.87 0.48
C TYR A 14 -10.31 -24.67 1.40
N ASN A 15 -10.90 -23.62 0.83
CA ASN A 15 -11.17 -22.40 1.58
C ASN A 15 -12.16 -22.64 2.72
N ASN A 16 -12.07 -21.89 3.80
CA ASN A 16 -13.02 -21.95 4.92
C ASN A 16 -14.09 -20.85 4.85
N VAL A 17 -14.04 -20.01 3.82
CA VAL A 17 -15.03 -18.98 3.48
C VAL A 17 -15.38 -19.08 1.98
N PRO A 18 -16.50 -18.48 1.53
CA PRO A 18 -16.81 -18.43 0.11
C PRO A 18 -15.68 -17.79 -0.71
N GLY A 19 -15.33 -18.40 -1.85
CA GLY A 19 -14.31 -17.88 -2.77
C GLY A 19 -13.04 -18.73 -2.86
N ALA A 20 -12.09 -18.29 -3.68
CA ALA A 20 -10.79 -18.94 -3.85
C ALA A 20 -9.81 -18.58 -2.72
N ILE A 21 -8.77 -19.39 -2.51
CA ILE A 21 -7.67 -19.07 -1.59
C ILE A 21 -6.59 -18.32 -2.38
N SER A 22 -6.27 -17.10 -1.96
CA SER A 22 -5.00 -16.44 -2.27
C SER A 22 -4.07 -16.62 -1.07
N GLY A 23 -2.99 -17.38 -1.23
CA GLY A 23 -2.09 -17.69 -0.13
C GLY A 23 -0.76 -18.25 -0.59
N THR A 24 0.24 -18.19 0.28
CA THR A 24 1.60 -18.67 0.02
C THR A 24 1.97 -19.80 0.98
N LEU A 25 2.80 -20.73 0.50
CA LEU A 25 3.43 -21.74 1.36
C LEU A 25 4.65 -21.18 2.11
N GLY A 26 5.02 -19.93 1.81
CA GLY A 26 6.17 -19.23 2.38
C GLY A 26 7.50 -19.71 1.82
N ASN A 27 8.54 -18.90 2.05
CA ASN A 27 9.89 -19.15 1.54
C ASN A 27 10.59 -20.37 2.16
N GLY A 28 10.07 -20.87 3.29
CA GLY A 28 10.60 -22.05 3.98
C GLY A 28 10.08 -23.39 3.47
N PHE A 29 9.12 -23.41 2.53
CA PHE A 29 8.57 -24.65 2.01
C PHE A 29 9.48 -25.29 0.95
N THR A 30 10.06 -26.44 1.28
CA THR A 30 11.07 -27.12 0.45
C THR A 30 10.63 -28.50 -0.06
N LEU A 31 9.43 -28.96 0.30
CA LEU A 31 8.97 -30.32 -0.01
C LEU A 31 8.55 -30.45 -1.47
N ASP A 32 8.92 -31.55 -2.13
CA ASP A 32 8.53 -31.86 -3.50
C ASP A 32 7.21 -32.64 -3.56
N ILE A 33 6.13 -31.99 -3.10
CA ILE A 33 4.77 -32.49 -3.27
C ILE A 33 3.89 -31.43 -3.94
N PRO A 34 2.98 -31.83 -4.83
CA PRO A 34 2.04 -30.90 -5.42
C PRO A 34 1.05 -30.41 -4.35
N VAL A 35 0.90 -29.09 -4.26
CA VAL A 35 -0.08 -28.43 -3.39
C VAL A 35 -0.91 -27.47 -4.23
N THR A 36 -2.23 -27.54 -4.11
CA THR A 36 -3.16 -26.60 -4.75
C THR A 36 -4.27 -26.22 -3.79
N SER A 37 -4.99 -25.15 -4.11
CA SER A 37 -6.20 -24.75 -3.40
C SER A 37 -7.46 -24.91 -4.26
N VAL A 38 -8.62 -25.04 -3.61
CA VAL A 38 -9.96 -25.01 -4.21
C VAL A 38 -10.92 -24.20 -3.34
N THR A 39 -12.10 -23.87 -3.86
CA THR A 39 -13.18 -23.24 -3.07
C THR A 39 -13.71 -24.20 -2.01
N ASP A 40 -14.37 -23.66 -0.97
CA ASP A 40 -15.03 -24.48 0.06
C ASP A 40 -15.97 -25.53 -0.57
N THR A 41 -16.85 -25.12 -1.49
CA THR A 41 -17.82 -26.01 -2.13
C THR A 41 -17.16 -27.19 -2.82
N VAL A 42 -16.09 -26.96 -3.59
CA VAL A 42 -15.35 -28.04 -4.27
C VAL A 42 -14.63 -28.90 -3.22
N GLY A 43 -14.03 -28.29 -2.20
CA GLY A 43 -13.39 -28.99 -1.09
C GLY A 43 -14.31 -29.98 -0.38
N GLN A 44 -15.50 -29.53 0.00
CA GLN A 44 -16.52 -30.37 0.64
C GLN A 44 -16.97 -31.52 -0.27
N GLN A 45 -17.15 -31.27 -1.57
CA GLN A 45 -17.48 -32.30 -2.54
C GLN A 45 -16.37 -33.36 -2.66
N LEU A 46 -15.11 -32.94 -2.74
CA LEU A 46 -13.97 -33.84 -2.77
C LEU A 46 -13.89 -34.67 -1.49
N ALA A 47 -14.05 -34.03 -0.32
CA ALA A 47 -14.00 -34.70 0.98
C ALA A 47 -15.14 -35.71 1.20
N ALA A 48 -16.34 -35.45 0.66
CA ALA A 48 -17.50 -36.32 0.78
C ALA A 48 -17.51 -37.49 -0.23
N THR A 49 -16.61 -37.50 -1.22
CA THR A 49 -16.57 -38.54 -2.24
C THR A 49 -15.80 -39.75 -1.73
N ALA A 50 -16.52 -40.83 -1.39
CA ALA A 50 -15.91 -42.10 -0.99
C ALA A 50 -15.02 -42.67 -2.10
N ASP A 51 -13.87 -43.24 -1.70
CA ASP A 51 -12.88 -43.87 -2.60
C ASP A 51 -12.37 -42.97 -3.75
N LEU A 52 -12.40 -41.65 -3.55
CA LEU A 52 -11.94 -40.68 -4.54
C LEU A 52 -10.46 -40.90 -4.91
N VAL A 53 -10.19 -41.00 -6.21
CA VAL A 53 -8.84 -41.02 -6.76
C VAL A 53 -8.62 -39.73 -7.57
N LEU A 54 -7.70 -38.88 -7.09
CA LEU A 54 -7.32 -37.64 -7.76
C LEU A 54 -5.99 -37.79 -8.49
N ARG A 55 -5.91 -37.24 -9.71
CA ARG A 55 -4.66 -36.98 -10.39
C ARG A 55 -4.34 -35.50 -10.27
N LEU A 56 -3.33 -35.18 -9.48
CA LEU A 56 -2.86 -33.81 -9.29
C LEU A 56 -1.54 -33.59 -10.06
N LYS A 57 -1.46 -32.51 -10.81
CA LYS A 57 -0.24 -32.04 -11.46
C LYS A 57 -0.08 -30.55 -11.18
N THR A 58 1.08 -30.17 -10.66
CA THR A 58 1.52 -28.78 -10.58
C THR A 58 2.72 -28.59 -11.48
N ASP A 59 2.77 -27.47 -12.19
CA ASP A 59 3.96 -27.02 -12.92
C ASP A 59 4.46 -25.77 -12.21
N THR A 60 5.61 -25.87 -11.56
CA THR A 60 6.06 -24.86 -10.60
C THR A 60 7.56 -24.67 -10.72
N PHE A 61 7.98 -23.43 -10.99
CA PHE A 61 9.37 -23.05 -10.87
C PHE A 61 9.69 -22.75 -9.40
N ARG A 62 10.71 -23.43 -8.87
CA ARG A 62 11.29 -23.14 -7.55
C ARG A 62 12.78 -22.98 -7.72
N GLY A 63 13.25 -21.75 -7.62
CA GLY A 63 14.65 -21.42 -7.83
C GLY A 63 14.90 -19.94 -7.60
N ILE A 64 16.16 -19.56 -7.72
CA ILE A 64 16.57 -18.17 -7.62
C ILE A 64 16.13 -17.45 -8.90
N ALA A 65 15.30 -16.42 -8.74
CA ALA A 65 15.00 -15.45 -9.79
C ALA A 65 15.74 -14.14 -9.48
N THR A 66 16.13 -13.42 -10.52
CA THR A 66 16.73 -12.08 -10.38
C THR A 66 15.66 -11.05 -10.73
N THR A 67 15.50 -10.05 -9.86
CA THR A 67 14.70 -8.85 -10.09
C THR A 67 15.58 -7.61 -10.00
N TYR A 68 15.04 -6.44 -10.33
CA TYR A 68 15.77 -5.18 -10.31
C TYR A 68 14.89 -4.08 -9.71
N ASN A 69 15.49 -3.27 -8.84
CA ASN A 69 14.94 -1.97 -8.48
C ASN A 69 15.41 -0.93 -9.50
N VAL A 70 14.55 0.00 -9.90
CA VAL A 70 14.92 1.15 -10.74
C VAL A 70 14.92 2.40 -9.88
N LEU A 71 16.10 3.03 -9.75
CA LEU A 71 16.27 4.26 -8.99
C LEU A 71 16.61 5.42 -9.92
N ALA A 72 15.90 6.54 -9.76
CA ALA A 72 16.16 7.77 -10.51
C ALA A 72 16.30 8.95 -9.56
N GLU A 73 17.35 9.76 -9.75
CA GLU A 73 17.63 10.90 -8.87
C GLU A 73 17.60 12.24 -9.61
N SER A 74 17.05 13.24 -8.93
CA SER A 74 17.18 14.63 -9.36
C SER A 74 18.65 15.05 -9.50
N ARG A 75 18.97 15.81 -10.56
CA ARG A 75 20.36 16.27 -10.82
C ARG A 75 20.91 17.22 -9.75
N ARG A 76 20.03 17.92 -9.03
CA ARG A 76 20.38 18.94 -8.01
C ARG A 76 19.89 18.48 -6.63
N GLY A 77 19.99 19.36 -5.65
CA GLY A 77 19.57 19.09 -4.27
C GLY A 77 20.69 18.54 -3.40
N ASN A 78 20.51 18.66 -2.08
CA ASN A 78 21.43 18.20 -1.06
C ASN A 78 21.46 16.66 -1.01
N PRO A 79 22.57 15.99 -1.39
CA PRO A 79 22.67 14.53 -1.33
C PRO A 79 22.74 13.98 0.11
N ASN A 80 22.89 14.85 1.12
CA ASN A 80 22.86 14.50 2.53
C ASN A 80 21.46 14.67 3.16
N ASN A 81 20.44 14.96 2.34
CA ASN A 81 19.05 15.03 2.76
C ASN A 81 18.16 14.58 1.59
N VAL A 82 17.83 13.30 1.58
CA VAL A 82 17.15 12.61 0.48
C VAL A 82 15.67 12.42 0.81
N VAL A 83 14.81 12.97 -0.05
CA VAL A 83 13.38 12.70 -0.09
C VAL A 83 13.17 11.55 -1.06
N MET A 84 12.74 10.41 -0.55
CA MET A 84 12.48 9.23 -1.37
C MET A 84 10.99 9.13 -1.69
N VAL A 85 10.68 8.75 -2.92
CA VAL A 85 9.32 8.56 -3.45
C VAL A 85 9.30 7.21 -4.14
N GLY A 86 8.41 6.30 -3.75
CA GLY A 86 8.42 4.93 -4.26
C GLY A 86 7.04 4.33 -4.51
N ALA A 87 7.06 3.34 -5.38
CA ALA A 87 5.98 2.44 -5.75
C ALA A 87 6.62 1.13 -6.25
N HIS A 88 5.90 0.02 -6.19
CA HIS A 88 6.39 -1.24 -6.77
C HIS A 88 6.00 -1.37 -8.24
N LEU A 89 6.84 -2.07 -9.01
CA LEU A 89 6.73 -2.21 -10.46
C LEU A 89 6.26 -3.60 -10.90
N ASP A 90 6.31 -4.58 -10.01
CA ASP A 90 5.78 -5.91 -10.28
C ASP A 90 4.27 -5.98 -10.06
N SER A 91 3.71 -7.16 -10.30
CA SER A 91 2.32 -7.50 -10.01
C SER A 91 2.21 -9.00 -9.79
N VAL A 92 1.08 -9.46 -9.27
CA VAL A 92 0.77 -10.89 -9.25
C VAL A 92 0.54 -11.45 -10.67
N ASN A 93 0.78 -12.75 -10.84
CA ASN A 93 0.57 -13.43 -12.12
C ASN A 93 -0.91 -13.52 -12.54
N ALA A 94 -1.85 -13.29 -11.62
CA ALA A 94 -3.27 -13.49 -11.86
C ALA A 94 -3.87 -12.44 -12.80
N GLY A 95 -3.30 -11.23 -12.85
CA GLY A 95 -3.84 -10.11 -13.62
C GLY A 95 -2.79 -9.09 -14.06
N PRO A 96 -3.20 -8.10 -14.87
CA PRO A 96 -2.27 -7.11 -15.42
C PRO A 96 -1.64 -6.13 -14.42
N GLY A 97 -2.16 -5.99 -13.20
CA GLY A 97 -1.57 -5.16 -12.15
C GLY A 97 -1.70 -3.65 -12.40
N ILE A 98 -2.82 -3.19 -12.97
CA ILE A 98 -3.00 -1.77 -13.29
C ILE A 98 -3.22 -0.94 -12.04
N GLN A 99 -4.10 -1.37 -11.14
CA GLN A 99 -4.33 -0.70 -9.87
C GLN A 99 -3.20 -1.06 -8.91
N ASP A 100 -2.82 -2.34 -8.84
CA ASP A 100 -1.76 -2.88 -7.99
C ASP A 100 -0.56 -3.39 -8.82
N ASN A 101 0.49 -2.59 -9.04
CA ASN A 101 0.63 -1.18 -8.63
C ASN A 101 1.07 -0.29 -9.81
N GLY A 102 0.49 -0.54 -10.97
CA GLY A 102 0.60 0.36 -12.13
C GLY A 102 0.18 1.80 -11.79
N SER A 103 -0.81 1.97 -10.90
CA SER A 103 -1.32 3.27 -10.48
C SER A 103 -0.24 4.11 -9.77
N GLY A 104 0.41 3.55 -8.73
CA GLY A 104 1.51 4.20 -8.02
C GLY A 104 2.74 4.38 -8.91
N SER A 105 3.13 3.34 -9.65
CA SER A 105 4.28 3.37 -10.57
C SER A 105 4.16 4.47 -11.63
N ALA A 106 2.99 4.58 -12.28
CA ALA A 106 2.75 5.61 -13.29
C ALA A 106 2.70 7.02 -12.67
N ALA A 107 2.13 7.17 -11.47
CA ALA A 107 2.04 8.45 -10.78
C ALA A 107 3.43 8.99 -10.43
N ILE A 108 4.29 8.17 -9.83
CA ILE A 108 5.63 8.62 -9.44
C ILE A 108 6.52 8.88 -10.66
N LEU A 109 6.29 8.19 -11.77
CA LEU A 109 6.99 8.45 -13.03
C LEU A 109 6.62 9.83 -13.61
N GLU A 110 5.32 10.15 -13.68
CA GLU A 110 4.84 11.47 -14.10
C GLU A 110 5.39 12.58 -13.18
N VAL A 111 5.34 12.38 -11.87
CA VAL A 111 5.89 13.34 -10.91
C VAL A 111 7.41 13.50 -11.08
N ALA A 112 8.14 12.44 -11.41
CA ALA A 112 9.57 12.53 -11.73
C ALA A 112 9.83 13.39 -12.98
N GLU A 113 9.01 13.25 -14.03
CA GLU A 113 9.11 14.09 -15.24
C GLU A 113 8.87 15.57 -14.93
N GLN A 114 7.86 15.88 -14.11
CA GLN A 114 7.60 17.26 -13.70
C GLN A 114 8.72 17.81 -12.80
N MET A 115 9.22 16.99 -11.87
CA MET A 115 10.32 17.36 -10.97
C MET A 115 11.64 17.60 -11.70
N ALA A 116 11.85 17.04 -12.90
CA ALA A 116 13.00 17.35 -13.74
C ALA A 116 13.07 18.84 -14.15
N LYS A 117 11.94 19.54 -14.15
CA LYS A 117 11.82 20.99 -14.44
C LYS A 117 12.08 21.85 -13.19
N VAL A 118 12.16 21.24 -12.02
CA VAL A 118 12.30 21.89 -10.72
C VAL A 118 13.78 21.93 -10.27
N LYS A 119 14.15 22.95 -9.49
CA LYS A 119 15.46 23.02 -8.82
C LYS A 119 15.28 22.72 -7.33
N PRO A 120 15.32 21.46 -6.87
CA PRO A 120 15.03 21.12 -5.48
C PRO A 120 16.16 21.57 -4.54
N ARG A 121 15.85 21.74 -3.26
CA ARG A 121 16.83 21.95 -2.18
C ARG A 121 17.36 20.63 -1.66
N ASN A 122 16.48 19.65 -1.53
CA ASN A 122 16.79 18.31 -1.09
C ASN A 122 17.00 17.40 -2.30
N LYS A 123 17.78 16.35 -2.14
CA LYS A 123 17.86 15.34 -3.20
C LYS A 123 16.51 14.63 -3.25
N VAL A 124 15.89 14.56 -4.42
CA VAL A 124 14.73 13.69 -4.66
C VAL A 124 15.20 12.43 -5.36
N ARG A 125 14.80 11.27 -4.82
CA ARG A 125 15.08 9.94 -5.36
C ARG A 125 13.76 9.20 -5.56
N PHE A 126 13.48 8.81 -6.78
CA PHE A 126 12.35 7.97 -7.15
C PHE A 126 12.80 6.51 -7.19
N ALA A 127 11.94 5.60 -6.73
CA ALA A 127 12.19 4.17 -6.69
C ALA A 127 11.00 3.39 -7.24
N LEU A 128 11.27 2.54 -8.23
CA LEU A 128 10.36 1.50 -8.68
C LEU A 128 10.90 0.18 -8.14
N TRP A 129 10.24 -0.37 -7.13
CA TRP A 129 10.68 -1.58 -6.43
C TRP A 129 10.31 -2.83 -7.22
N GLY A 130 11.21 -3.80 -7.25
CA GLY A 130 10.94 -5.09 -7.86
C GLY A 130 10.62 -6.15 -6.82
N ALA A 131 9.65 -7.01 -7.14
CA ALA A 131 9.25 -8.16 -6.34
C ALA A 131 8.72 -7.78 -4.93
N GLU A 132 7.87 -6.76 -4.87
CA GLU A 132 7.07 -6.41 -3.69
C GLU A 132 6.11 -7.56 -3.35
N GLU A 133 5.44 -8.11 -4.36
CA GLU A 133 4.44 -9.18 -4.22
C GLU A 133 5.08 -10.51 -3.77
N ALA A 134 6.40 -10.61 -3.94
CA ALA A 134 7.21 -11.70 -3.40
C ALA A 134 7.69 -11.42 -1.97
N ASN A 135 6.98 -10.57 -1.22
CA ASN A 135 7.25 -10.15 0.16
C ASN A 135 8.40 -9.13 0.27
N LEU A 136 8.22 -7.96 -0.36
CA LEU A 136 9.03 -6.75 -0.23
C LEU A 136 10.51 -6.93 -0.60
N VAL A 137 10.82 -7.81 -1.56
CA VAL A 137 12.20 -8.23 -1.82
C VAL A 137 13.07 -7.04 -2.23
N GLY A 138 12.57 -6.20 -3.14
CA GLY A 138 13.29 -5.06 -3.70
C GLY A 138 13.64 -4.00 -2.65
N SER A 139 12.63 -3.46 -1.96
CA SER A 139 12.82 -2.44 -0.92
C SER A 139 13.62 -2.99 0.27
N THR A 140 13.38 -4.23 0.70
CA THR A 140 14.16 -4.89 1.75
C THR A 140 15.63 -5.01 1.37
N TYR A 141 15.92 -5.46 0.14
CA TYR A 141 17.29 -5.52 -0.35
C TYR A 141 17.94 -4.14 -0.34
N TYR A 142 17.24 -3.11 -0.81
CA TYR A 142 17.75 -1.75 -0.83
C TYR A 142 18.13 -1.28 0.58
N VAL A 143 17.19 -1.30 1.53
CA VAL A 143 17.41 -0.81 2.90
C VAL A 143 18.52 -1.59 3.62
N ASN A 144 18.57 -2.91 3.47
CA ASN A 144 19.58 -3.76 4.12
C ASN A 144 21.01 -3.52 3.61
N ASN A 145 21.16 -3.01 2.38
CA ASN A 145 22.47 -2.74 1.78
C ASN A 145 22.94 -1.29 1.99
N LEU A 146 22.16 -0.44 2.64
CA LEU A 146 22.61 0.90 3.00
C LEU A 146 23.50 0.88 4.24
N SER A 147 24.63 1.58 4.17
CA SER A 147 25.42 1.91 5.36
C SER A 147 24.61 2.78 6.35
N ALA A 148 25.07 2.88 7.60
CA ALA A 148 24.43 3.76 8.58
C ALA A 148 24.43 5.24 8.13
N ASP A 149 25.49 5.68 7.44
CA ASP A 149 25.59 7.02 6.87
C ASP A 149 24.62 7.22 5.69
N GLU A 150 24.45 6.23 4.82
CA GLU A 150 23.47 6.33 3.72
C GLU A 150 22.04 6.35 4.24
N ARG A 151 21.74 5.53 5.27
CA ARG A 151 20.42 5.52 5.92
C ARG A 151 20.10 6.85 6.57
N SER A 152 21.04 7.44 7.31
CA SER A 152 20.81 8.73 8.00
C SER A 152 20.61 9.91 7.04
N ARG A 153 21.05 9.78 5.79
CA ARG A 153 20.80 10.78 4.73
C ARG A 153 19.40 10.72 4.14
N ILE A 154 18.63 9.65 4.37
CA ILE A 154 17.22 9.56 3.93
C ILE A 154 16.37 10.31 4.94
N ALA A 155 15.81 11.44 4.50
CA ALA A 155 14.98 12.31 5.32
C ALA A 155 13.61 11.68 5.61
N LEU A 156 13.03 11.10 4.57
CA LEU A 156 11.71 10.47 4.58
C LEU A 156 11.51 9.60 3.33
N TYR A 157 10.53 8.70 3.41
CA TYR A 157 10.06 7.86 2.31
C TYR A 157 8.55 8.04 2.10
N LEU A 158 8.15 8.36 0.87
CA LEU A 158 6.75 8.43 0.46
C LEU A 158 6.41 7.18 -0.36
N ASN A 159 5.45 6.38 0.11
CA ASN A 159 5.02 5.15 -0.55
C ASN A 159 3.65 5.33 -1.23
N PHE A 160 3.56 4.93 -2.49
CA PHE A 160 2.31 4.99 -3.26
C PHE A 160 2.01 3.63 -3.83
N ASP A 161 0.98 3.02 -3.26
CA ASP A 161 0.52 1.70 -3.60
C ASP A 161 -0.98 1.72 -3.69
N MET A 162 -1.52 1.26 -4.80
CA MET A 162 -2.94 1.23 -5.08
C MET A 162 -3.66 2.57 -4.81
N ILE A 163 -3.42 3.58 -5.66
CA ILE A 163 -3.90 4.96 -5.44
C ILE A 163 -5.03 5.37 -6.39
N GLY A 164 -5.72 4.42 -7.03
CA GLY A 164 -6.75 4.70 -8.03
C GLY A 164 -7.98 3.79 -8.00
N SER A 165 -8.24 3.11 -6.89
CA SER A 165 -9.27 2.07 -6.78
C SER A 165 -10.69 2.51 -7.20
N PRO A 166 -11.48 1.66 -7.89
CA PRO A 166 -12.82 2.03 -8.38
C PRO A 166 -13.82 2.36 -7.26
N ASN A 167 -13.74 1.68 -6.10
CA ASN A 167 -14.60 1.91 -4.93
C ASN A 167 -13.83 2.62 -3.80
N HIS A 168 -12.88 3.49 -4.17
CA HIS A 168 -11.92 4.17 -3.29
C HIS A 168 -12.48 4.82 -2.02
N VAL A 169 -11.64 4.82 -0.99
CA VAL A 169 -11.61 5.83 0.08
C VAL A 169 -10.27 6.56 -0.05
N PHE A 170 -10.19 7.85 0.25
CA PHE A 170 -8.90 8.55 0.29
C PHE A 170 -8.19 8.27 1.62
N PHE A 171 -7.41 7.18 1.66
CA PHE A 171 -6.63 6.84 2.85
C PHE A 171 -5.29 7.55 2.88
N ILE A 172 -4.91 8.02 4.07
CA ILE A 172 -3.59 8.57 4.40
C ILE A 172 -2.99 7.67 5.47
N TYR A 173 -1.72 7.27 5.32
CA TYR A 173 -1.08 6.48 6.37
C TYR A 173 -0.98 7.29 7.68
N ASP A 174 -1.54 6.75 8.77
CA ASP A 174 -1.61 7.39 10.08
C ASP A 174 -0.22 7.38 10.73
N GLY A 175 0.39 8.55 10.79
CA GLY A 175 1.77 8.75 11.20
C GLY A 175 1.93 8.99 12.70
N ASP A 176 0.92 9.57 13.35
CA ASP A 176 0.88 9.78 14.80
C ASP A 176 -0.03 8.80 15.56
N ASP A 177 -0.64 7.83 14.89
CA ASP A 177 -1.58 6.87 15.49
C ASP A 177 -2.74 7.62 16.18
N SER A 178 -3.29 8.60 15.46
CA SER A 178 -4.32 9.51 15.98
C SER A 178 -5.68 8.86 16.14
N ASP A 179 -5.99 7.84 15.34
CA ASP A 179 -7.21 7.04 15.49
C ASP A 179 -7.08 5.96 16.60
N ALA A 180 -5.85 5.66 17.04
CA ALA A 180 -5.51 4.62 18.01
C ALA A 180 -6.02 3.23 17.61
N GLU A 181 -6.07 2.94 16.31
CA GLU A 181 -6.45 1.65 15.74
C GLU A 181 -5.24 0.87 15.20
N GLY A 182 -5.29 -0.46 15.35
CA GLY A 182 -4.30 -1.38 14.79
C GLY A 182 -2.83 -1.12 15.16
N ALA A 183 -2.00 -0.76 14.19
CA ALA A 183 -0.55 -0.62 14.39
C ALA A 183 -0.20 0.79 14.89
N GLY A 184 0.61 0.86 15.95
CA GLY A 184 1.03 2.12 16.54
C GLY A 184 1.85 3.04 15.62
N PRO A 185 2.31 4.20 16.13
CA PRO A 185 2.77 5.29 15.28
C PRO A 185 3.99 4.93 14.45
N GLY A 186 4.09 5.56 13.28
CA GLY A 186 5.28 5.50 12.44
C GLY A 186 6.52 6.14 13.11
N PRO A 187 7.71 5.98 12.53
CA PRO A 187 8.92 6.64 13.05
C PRO A 187 8.76 8.17 13.11
N ALA A 188 9.44 8.81 14.07
CA ALA A 188 9.37 10.25 14.28
C ALA A 188 9.60 11.06 12.99
N GLY A 189 8.62 11.87 12.57
CA GLY A 189 8.59 12.50 11.25
C GLY A 189 7.41 12.02 10.38
N SER A 190 6.83 10.86 10.67
CA SER A 190 5.72 10.27 9.90
C SER A 190 4.42 11.06 10.10
N ALA A 191 4.16 11.52 11.32
CA ALA A 191 3.05 12.42 11.65
C ALA A 191 3.06 13.73 10.83
N GLU A 192 4.24 14.24 10.50
CA GLU A 192 4.39 15.43 9.67
C GLU A 192 4.15 15.15 8.18
N ILE A 193 4.37 13.90 7.74
CA ILE A 193 4.05 13.42 6.40
C ILE A 193 2.56 13.28 6.23
N GLU A 194 1.90 12.65 7.19
CA GLU A 194 0.43 12.59 7.29
C GLU A 194 -0.19 13.99 7.20
N LYS A 195 0.20 14.92 8.09
CA LYS A 195 -0.29 16.31 8.10
C LYS A 195 -0.09 17.04 6.77
N THR A 196 0.93 16.66 6.00
CA THR A 196 1.13 17.23 4.65
C THR A 196 0.06 16.77 3.67
N PHE A 197 -0.34 15.50 3.73
CA PHE A 197 -1.44 14.99 2.91
C PHE A 197 -2.79 15.50 3.39
N GLU A 198 -3.05 15.53 4.70
CA GLU A 198 -4.28 16.11 5.27
C GLU A 198 -4.49 17.54 4.76
N ALA A 199 -3.45 18.38 4.86
CA ALA A 199 -3.51 19.76 4.38
C ALA A 199 -3.77 19.87 2.87
N TYR A 200 -3.33 18.89 2.08
CA TYR A 200 -3.66 18.83 0.65
C TYR A 200 -5.14 18.52 0.42
N TYR A 201 -5.70 17.54 1.12
CA TYR A 201 -7.13 17.19 0.99
C TYR A 201 -8.03 18.30 1.53
N ASP A 202 -7.67 18.93 2.64
CA ASP A 202 -8.38 20.09 3.18
C ASP A 202 -8.38 21.26 2.18
N LEU A 203 -7.24 21.52 1.52
CA LEU A 203 -7.13 22.54 0.45
C LEU A 203 -8.05 22.22 -0.74
N LYS A 204 -8.28 20.94 -1.03
CA LYS A 204 -9.17 20.47 -2.09
C LYS A 204 -10.63 20.32 -1.61
N HIS A 205 -10.90 20.55 -0.32
CA HIS A 205 -12.19 20.31 0.32
C HIS A 205 -12.71 18.88 0.11
N LEU A 206 -11.80 17.90 0.21
CA LEU A 206 -12.11 16.49 0.05
C LEU A 206 -11.94 15.77 1.40
N PRO A 207 -12.87 14.88 1.78
CA PRO A 207 -12.70 14.07 2.98
C PRO A 207 -11.60 13.03 2.78
N PHE A 208 -10.91 12.71 3.87
CA PHE A 208 -9.89 11.65 3.96
C PHE A 208 -10.10 10.82 5.23
N LYS A 209 -9.41 9.68 5.32
CA LYS A 209 -9.42 8.77 6.47
C LYS A 209 -8.01 8.23 6.75
N GLY A 210 -7.66 8.02 8.01
CA GLY A 210 -6.41 7.36 8.40
C GLY A 210 -6.38 5.88 7.99
N THR A 211 -5.19 5.32 7.81
CA THR A 211 -4.96 3.88 7.69
C THR A 211 -3.61 3.50 8.27
N ASP A 212 -3.55 2.36 8.96
CA ASP A 212 -2.32 1.96 9.64
C ASP A 212 -1.20 1.56 8.69
N PHE A 213 0.04 1.66 9.18
CA PHE A 213 1.19 0.98 8.59
C PHE A 213 1.13 -0.54 8.83
N SER A 214 0.30 -1.24 8.06
CA SER A 214 0.11 -2.70 8.18
C SER A 214 1.35 -3.58 7.87
N GLY A 215 2.42 -2.97 7.35
CA GLY A 215 3.63 -3.66 6.89
C GLY A 215 3.52 -4.35 5.53
N ARG A 216 2.41 -4.17 4.80
CA ARG A 216 2.12 -4.85 3.52
C ARG A 216 2.48 -4.05 2.27
N SER A 217 3.45 -3.14 2.36
CA SER A 217 3.99 -2.42 1.20
C SER A 217 5.41 -1.93 1.50
N ASP A 218 6.06 -1.34 0.51
CA ASP A 218 7.50 -1.02 0.54
C ASP A 218 7.93 0.00 1.61
N TYR A 219 7.00 0.67 2.31
CA TYR A 219 7.35 1.47 3.50
C TYR A 219 7.85 0.62 4.67
N GLY A 220 7.46 -0.66 4.74
CA GLY A 220 7.78 -1.55 5.87
C GLY A 220 9.27 -1.61 6.20
N PRO A 221 10.15 -1.93 5.24
CA PRO A 221 11.59 -1.96 5.46
C PRO A 221 12.19 -0.62 5.90
N PHE A 222 11.65 0.51 5.44
CA PHE A 222 12.10 1.85 5.85
C PHE A 222 11.72 2.14 7.30
N ILE A 223 10.47 1.84 7.68
CA ILE A 223 10.00 1.97 9.06
C ILE A 223 10.82 1.08 10.01
N ALA A 224 11.14 -0.14 9.59
CA ALA A 224 11.92 -1.10 10.39
C ALA A 224 13.32 -0.59 10.78
N VAL A 225 13.87 0.38 10.05
CA VAL A 225 15.16 1.03 10.36
C VAL A 225 15.02 2.48 10.84
N GLY A 226 13.79 2.91 11.18
CA GLY A 226 13.50 4.22 11.74
C GLY A 226 13.46 5.36 10.73
N ILE A 227 13.34 5.08 9.43
CA ILE A 227 13.17 6.13 8.41
C ILE A 227 11.68 6.55 8.40
N PRO A 228 11.39 7.86 8.60
CA PRO A 228 10.01 8.35 8.59
C PRO A 228 9.35 8.05 7.25
N SER A 229 8.13 7.53 7.30
CA SER A 229 7.42 7.08 6.12
C SER A 229 5.98 7.57 6.13
N GLY A 230 5.37 7.66 4.96
CA GLY A 230 3.96 8.00 4.80
C GLY A 230 3.55 7.90 3.33
N GLY A 231 2.33 8.31 3.01
CA GLY A 231 1.81 8.11 1.66
C GLY A 231 0.31 7.98 1.63
N LEU A 232 -0.19 7.44 0.52
CA LEU A 232 -1.61 7.34 0.22
C LEU A 232 -1.96 5.91 -0.20
N PHE A 233 -3.23 5.56 0.01
CA PHE A 233 -3.83 4.30 -0.39
C PHE A 233 -5.29 4.54 -0.76
N THR A 234 -5.87 3.69 -1.60
CA THR A 234 -7.31 3.75 -1.92
C THR A 234 -8.11 2.52 -1.49
N GLY A 235 -7.46 1.60 -0.79
CA GLY A 235 -8.06 0.37 -0.31
C GLY A 235 -7.89 -0.80 -1.28
N ALA A 236 -7.85 -2.00 -0.72
CA ALA A 236 -7.80 -3.27 -1.42
C ALA A 236 -9.02 -4.12 -1.04
N GLU A 237 -8.84 -5.18 -0.25
CA GLU A 237 -9.90 -6.13 0.10
C GLU A 237 -10.87 -5.67 1.20
N GLY A 238 -10.62 -4.53 1.83
CA GLY A 238 -11.48 -3.96 2.89
C GLY A 238 -12.88 -3.63 2.37
N ILE A 239 -13.90 -3.84 3.21
CA ILE A 239 -15.30 -3.66 2.81
C ILE A 239 -15.75 -2.23 3.06
N LYS A 240 -16.21 -1.56 2.01
CA LYS A 240 -16.73 -0.19 2.09
C LYS A 240 -18.05 -0.13 2.84
N THR A 241 -18.14 0.80 3.78
CA THR A 241 -19.33 1.05 4.60
C THR A 241 -20.33 1.98 3.91
N ALA A 242 -21.56 2.05 4.42
CA ALA A 242 -22.57 2.99 3.93
C ALA A 242 -22.17 4.46 4.17
N ASP A 243 -21.49 4.75 5.28
CA ASP A 243 -21.01 6.10 5.62
C ASP A 243 -19.87 6.53 4.67
N GLU A 244 -18.97 5.62 4.34
CA GLU A 244 -17.95 5.86 3.31
C GLU A 244 -18.56 6.08 1.92
N VAL A 245 -19.67 5.41 1.58
CA VAL A 245 -20.40 5.70 0.34
C VAL A 245 -21.02 7.09 0.36
N ALA A 246 -21.51 7.57 1.52
CA ALA A 246 -22.03 8.94 1.62
C ALA A 246 -20.96 10.01 1.37
N LEU A 247 -19.69 9.70 1.64
CA LEU A 247 -18.55 10.60 1.45
C LEU A 247 -17.90 10.50 0.07
N TRP A 248 -17.63 9.29 -0.42
CA TRP A 248 -16.84 9.04 -1.62
C TRP A 248 -17.62 8.33 -2.75
N GLY A 249 -18.91 8.05 -2.54
CA GLY A 249 -19.71 7.27 -3.47
C GLY A 249 -19.27 5.79 -3.54
N GLY A 250 -19.64 5.13 -4.64
CA GLY A 250 -19.37 3.70 -4.84
C GLY A 250 -20.45 2.80 -4.25
N THR A 251 -20.08 1.58 -3.84
CA THR A 251 -21.03 0.55 -3.40
C THR A 251 -20.66 0.01 -2.02
N ALA A 252 -21.59 0.13 -1.07
CA ALA A 252 -21.44 -0.40 0.28
C ALA A 252 -21.50 -1.93 0.27
N GLY A 253 -20.78 -2.58 1.19
CA GLY A 253 -20.69 -4.04 1.26
C GLY A 253 -19.83 -4.68 0.17
N GLN A 254 -19.19 -3.87 -0.69
CA GLN A 254 -18.20 -4.33 -1.66
C GLN A 254 -16.79 -3.95 -1.20
N GLN A 255 -15.79 -4.68 -1.70
CA GLN A 255 -14.39 -4.36 -1.46
C GLN A 255 -14.06 -2.96 -2.02
N TYR A 256 -13.06 -2.29 -1.46
CA TYR A 256 -12.52 -1.06 -2.02
C TYR A 256 -12.01 -1.31 -3.45
N ASP A 257 -11.23 -2.36 -3.65
CA ASP A 257 -10.84 -2.86 -4.97
C ASP A 257 -11.34 -4.30 -5.19
N PRO A 258 -12.47 -4.50 -5.90
CA PRO A 258 -13.00 -5.83 -6.22
C PRO A 258 -12.12 -6.68 -7.15
N CYS A 259 -11.09 -6.09 -7.76
CA CYS A 259 -10.17 -6.75 -8.69
C CYS A 259 -8.75 -6.89 -8.14
N TYR A 260 -8.51 -6.53 -6.87
CA TYR A 260 -7.22 -6.74 -6.20
C TYR A 260 -6.75 -8.18 -6.36
N HIS A 261 -5.55 -8.36 -6.92
CA HIS A 261 -4.94 -9.67 -7.22
C HIS A 261 -5.75 -10.58 -8.16
N LEU A 262 -6.58 -10.00 -9.04
CA LEU A 262 -7.42 -10.75 -9.97
C LEU A 262 -7.17 -10.34 -11.43
N ALA A 263 -7.59 -11.22 -12.35
CA ALA A 263 -7.47 -11.00 -13.80
C ALA A 263 -8.16 -9.73 -14.32
N CYS A 264 -9.12 -9.19 -13.56
CA CYS A 264 -9.84 -7.97 -13.92
C CYS A 264 -9.11 -6.68 -13.53
N ASP A 265 -7.94 -6.75 -12.87
CA ASP A 265 -7.09 -5.58 -12.59
C ASP A 265 -6.43 -5.03 -13.87
N THR A 266 -7.27 -4.38 -14.67
CA THR A 266 -7.01 -3.90 -16.03
C THR A 266 -7.18 -2.38 -16.07
N TYR A 267 -7.04 -1.76 -17.25
CA TYR A 267 -7.28 -0.32 -17.40
C TYR A 267 -8.70 0.13 -17.03
N ASP A 268 -9.66 -0.80 -17.00
CA ASP A 268 -11.03 -0.51 -16.58
C ASP A 268 -11.19 -0.54 -15.05
N ASN A 269 -10.19 -1.03 -14.31
CA ASN A 269 -10.18 -1.13 -12.84
C ASN A 269 -9.59 0.12 -12.15
N ILE A 270 -9.83 1.32 -12.71
CA ILE A 270 -9.33 2.56 -12.13
C ILE A 270 -10.39 3.65 -12.14
N ASN A 271 -10.56 4.32 -11.00
CA ASN A 271 -11.32 5.57 -10.93
C ASN A 271 -10.40 6.73 -11.29
N LEU A 272 -10.48 7.22 -12.52
CA LEU A 272 -9.62 8.30 -13.00
C LEU A 272 -9.75 9.60 -12.20
N SER A 273 -10.92 9.90 -11.63
CA SER A 273 -11.10 11.09 -10.79
C SER A 273 -10.37 10.97 -9.46
N ALA A 274 -10.47 9.80 -8.80
CA ALA A 274 -9.73 9.54 -7.57
C ALA A 274 -8.21 9.49 -7.81
N TYR A 275 -7.82 8.87 -8.93
CA TYR A 275 -6.43 8.79 -9.35
C TYR A 275 -5.85 10.19 -9.61
N ASP A 276 -6.54 11.07 -10.33
CA ASP A 276 -6.11 12.46 -10.58
C ASP A 276 -5.88 13.23 -9.28
N VAL A 277 -6.81 13.13 -8.31
CA VAL A 277 -6.67 13.74 -6.99
C VAL A 277 -5.41 13.25 -6.27
N ASN A 278 -5.15 11.94 -6.29
CA ASN A 278 -4.00 11.33 -5.63
C ASN A 278 -2.67 11.64 -6.33
N VAL A 279 -2.64 11.68 -7.67
CA VAL A 279 -1.44 12.08 -8.43
C VAL A 279 -1.06 13.53 -8.10
N ASP A 280 -2.03 14.44 -8.01
CA ASP A 280 -1.80 15.80 -7.54
C ASP A 280 -1.27 15.84 -6.09
N ALA A 281 -1.79 14.98 -5.20
CA ALA A 281 -1.32 14.86 -3.82
C ALA A 281 0.14 14.37 -3.73
N VAL A 282 0.48 13.36 -4.54
CA VAL A 282 1.85 12.85 -4.71
C VAL A 282 2.78 13.98 -5.15
N ALA A 283 2.37 14.74 -6.17
CA ALA A 283 3.13 15.88 -6.69
C ALA A 283 3.30 16.98 -5.63
N PHE A 284 2.23 17.29 -4.89
CA PHE A 284 2.21 18.28 -3.82
C PHE A 284 3.21 17.94 -2.71
N ALA A 285 3.13 16.73 -2.15
CA ALA A 285 4.02 16.28 -1.08
C ALA A 285 5.47 16.19 -1.57
N THR A 286 5.69 15.62 -2.76
CA THR A 286 7.02 15.51 -3.37
C THR A 286 7.65 16.88 -3.56
N LEU A 287 6.92 17.85 -4.13
CA LEU A 287 7.45 19.20 -4.36
C LEU A 287 7.72 19.93 -3.04
N ARG A 288 6.81 19.82 -2.06
CA ARG A 288 6.98 20.41 -0.73
C ARG A 288 8.28 19.93 -0.09
N TYR A 289 8.47 18.61 -0.01
CA TYR A 289 9.63 18.02 0.63
C TYR A 289 10.92 18.19 -0.17
N ALA A 290 10.84 18.16 -1.50
CA ALA A 290 11.95 18.52 -2.36
C ALA A 290 12.49 19.93 -2.08
N MET A 291 11.63 20.82 -1.59
CA MET A 291 11.97 22.19 -1.25
C MET A 291 12.34 22.40 0.21
N SER A 292 11.71 21.69 1.16
CA SER A 292 11.93 21.82 2.61
C SER A 292 11.49 20.55 3.35
N THR A 293 12.33 20.03 4.26
CA THR A 293 11.98 18.94 5.20
C THR A 293 12.03 19.44 6.65
N LYS A 294 11.86 20.74 6.86
CA LYS A 294 12.01 21.40 8.17
C LYS A 294 11.07 20.82 9.22
N ASP A 295 9.85 20.46 8.84
CA ASP A 295 8.86 19.80 9.68
C ASP A 295 9.31 18.40 10.09
N VAL A 296 9.86 17.61 9.17
CA VAL A 296 10.29 16.22 9.44
C VAL A 296 11.60 16.14 10.23
N ASN A 297 12.63 16.92 9.84
CA ASN A 297 13.99 16.77 10.39
C ASN A 297 14.72 18.09 10.67
N GLY A 298 14.00 19.22 10.68
CA GLY A 298 14.57 20.54 10.99
C GLY A 298 15.42 21.16 9.88
N ILE A 299 15.71 20.46 8.78
CA ILE A 299 16.53 20.99 7.69
C ILE A 299 15.74 22.03 6.89
N LYS A 300 16.17 23.29 7.01
CA LYS A 300 15.53 24.43 6.36
C LYS A 300 15.65 24.37 4.85
N GLY A 301 14.52 24.58 4.19
CA GLY A 301 14.41 24.63 2.74
C GLY A 301 14.32 26.03 2.12
N LYS A 302 13.66 26.11 0.96
CA LYS A 302 13.20 27.35 0.32
C LYS A 302 11.72 27.22 -0.06
N GLY A 303 11.09 28.34 -0.39
CA GLY A 303 9.67 28.38 -0.79
C GLY A 303 8.78 28.79 0.37
N ASN A 304 7.65 29.39 0.02
CA ASN A 304 6.64 29.88 0.97
C ASN A 304 5.47 28.89 1.00
N PHE A 305 5.74 27.65 1.41
CA PHE A 305 4.65 26.70 1.63
C PHE A 305 3.87 27.12 2.88
N PRO A 306 2.53 27.06 2.85
CA PRO A 306 1.72 27.30 4.04
C PRO A 306 2.20 26.44 5.22
N SER A 307 2.11 27.03 6.41
CA SER A 307 2.23 26.28 7.66
C SER A 307 1.15 25.21 7.68
N LEU A 308 1.52 23.97 8.00
CA LEU A 308 0.56 22.87 8.22
C LEU A 308 -0.21 23.08 9.52
N ASN A 309 0.33 23.90 10.44
CA ASN A 309 -0.36 24.28 11.68
C ASN A 309 -1.39 25.37 11.35
N GLY A 310 -2.69 25.05 11.45
CA GLY A 310 -3.78 26.03 11.41
C GLY A 310 -4.90 25.76 10.41
N VAL A 311 -4.88 24.65 9.67
CA VAL A 311 -6.05 24.16 8.94
C VAL A 311 -6.81 23.26 9.92
N PRO A 312 -8.09 23.53 10.26
CA PRO A 312 -8.88 22.58 11.00
C PRO A 312 -9.01 21.32 10.14
N SER A 313 -8.34 20.24 10.54
CA SER A 313 -8.65 18.93 9.99
C SER A 313 -10.10 18.66 10.35
N THR A 314 -10.90 18.32 9.34
CA THR A 314 -12.23 17.75 9.58
C THR A 314 -12.07 16.27 9.23
N PRO A 315 -11.65 15.41 10.18
CA PRO A 315 -11.73 13.98 9.96
C PRO A 315 -13.16 13.67 9.53
N GLY A 316 -13.33 12.78 8.56
CA GLY A 316 -14.65 12.24 8.22
C GLY A 316 -15.19 11.43 9.39
N SER A 317 -15.63 12.09 10.46
CA SER A 317 -16.29 11.44 11.59
C SER A 317 -17.68 11.01 11.12
N ALA A 318 -17.87 9.71 10.93
CA ALA A 318 -19.19 9.13 11.10
C ALA A 318 -19.61 9.43 12.55
N ASN A 319 -20.48 10.42 12.72
CA ASN A 319 -21.02 10.73 14.04
C ASN A 319 -21.71 9.47 14.57
N ASP A 320 -21.25 9.06 15.74
CA ASP A 320 -21.97 8.34 16.78
C ASP A 320 -23.44 8.75 16.80
N SER A 321 -24.28 7.99 16.09
CA SER A 321 -25.72 7.98 16.35
C SER A 321 -25.98 6.97 17.46
N GLY A 322 -25.66 7.37 18.69
CA GLY A 322 -26.24 6.82 19.91
C GLY A 322 -27.75 7.03 19.89
N LEU A 323 -28.46 6.23 19.10
CA LEU A 323 -29.87 5.92 19.28
C LEU A 323 -29.95 5.07 20.54
N HIS A 324 -30.07 5.73 21.69
CA HIS A 324 -30.63 5.10 22.86
C HIS A 324 -32.11 4.82 22.59
N ASP A 325 -32.40 3.59 22.20
CA ASP A 325 -33.73 3.00 22.35
C ASP A 325 -34.05 2.94 23.85
N GLU A 326 -34.90 3.85 24.32
CA GLU A 326 -35.65 3.68 25.56
C GLU A 326 -36.73 2.61 25.36
N PRO A 327 -36.81 1.56 26.19
CA PRO A 327 -37.92 0.63 26.15
C PRO A 327 -39.12 1.24 26.89
N VAL A 328 -40.25 1.31 26.19
CA VAL A 328 -41.56 1.58 26.77
C VAL A 328 -41.93 0.46 27.75
N ALA A 329 -42.19 0.80 29.01
CA ALA A 329 -42.97 -0.01 29.93
C ALA A 329 -43.80 0.88 30.88
N GLU A 330 -45.12 0.63 30.83
CA GLU A 330 -46.28 1.20 31.56
C GLU A 330 -46.79 2.61 31.17
#